data_AF-A0A2E6HRS3-F1
#
_entry.id   AF-A0A2E6HRS3-F1
#
_cell.length_a   1.000
_cell.length_b   1.000
_cell.length_c   1.000
_cell.angle_alpha   90.00
_cell.angle_beta   90.00
_cell.angle_gamma   90.00
#
_symmetry.space_group_name_H-M   'P 1'
#
loop_
_entity.id
_entity.type
_entity.pdbx_description
1 polymer ?
#
loop_
_entity_poly.entity_id
_entity_poly.type
_entity_poly.pdbx_seq_one_letter_code
_entity_poly.pdbx_strand_id
1 'polypeptide(L)'
;MSDSRPSRGERIEDVTQNAVRLAHRVVDRFPQVKRKHMVVAGGAALSSAIIAAAAVAVARRINSGSSEDDAVNGVTEGELEHPDSGARSRNS
;
A
#
# COMPACT_ATOMS: atom_id res chain seq x y z
N MET A 1 -15.08 20.61 -29.02
CA MET A 1 -15.17 19.92 -27.72
C MET A 1 -14.07 18.88 -27.70
N SER A 2 -12.99 19.14 -26.98
CA SER A 2 -11.87 18.20 -26.88
C SER A 2 -12.23 17.12 -25.87
N ASP A 3 -12.37 15.88 -26.35
CA ASP A 3 -12.54 14.67 -25.56
C ASP A 3 -11.18 14.35 -24.89
N SER A 4 -10.91 14.99 -23.75
CA SER A 4 -9.73 14.70 -22.93
C SER A 4 -9.94 13.36 -22.24
N ARG A 5 -9.78 12.26 -22.97
CA ARG A 5 -9.65 10.93 -22.36
C ARG A 5 -8.33 10.95 -21.60
N PRO A 6 -8.31 10.74 -20.28
CA PRO A 6 -7.07 10.66 -19.55
C PRO A 6 -6.24 9.54 -20.18
N SER A 7 -5.05 9.92 -20.65
CA SER A 7 -4.06 8.99 -21.15
C SER A 7 -3.85 7.91 -20.10
N ARG A 8 -3.58 6.68 -20.54
CA ARG A 8 -3.30 5.55 -19.66
C ARG A 8 -2.23 5.88 -18.60
N GLY A 9 -1.32 6.82 -18.90
CA GLY A 9 -0.34 7.36 -17.95
C GLY A 9 -0.96 8.13 -16.78
N GLU A 10 -1.96 8.99 -17.03
CA GLU A 10 -2.60 9.84 -16.02
C GLU A 10 -3.38 9.01 -14.98
N ARG A 11 -4.06 7.95 -15.43
CA ARG A 11 -4.72 7.00 -14.51
C ARG A 11 -3.74 6.18 -13.67
N ILE A 12 -2.56 5.85 -14.20
CA ILE A 12 -1.55 5.11 -13.44
C ILE A 12 -0.90 6.02 -12.40
N GLU A 13 -0.69 7.29 -12.74
CA GLU A 13 -0.08 8.28 -11.86
C GLU A 13 -1.00 8.64 -10.68
N ASP A 14 -2.31 8.78 -10.94
CA ASP A 14 -3.32 8.95 -9.89
C ASP A 14 -3.38 7.73 -8.96
N VAL A 15 -3.43 6.51 -9.51
CA VAL A 15 -3.46 5.28 -8.71
C VAL A 15 -2.18 5.12 -7.88
N THR A 16 -1.02 5.48 -8.44
CA THR A 16 0.28 5.34 -7.77
C THR A 16 0.45 6.37 -6.65
N GLN A 17 0.14 7.65 -6.91
CA GLN A 17 0.16 8.68 -5.87
C GLN A 17 -0.84 8.38 -4.75
N ASN A 18 -2.00 7.84 -5.12
CA ASN A 18 -3.01 7.47 -4.13
C ASN A 18 -2.57 6.25 -3.32
N ALA A 19 -1.97 5.24 -3.95
CA ALA A 19 -1.45 4.05 -3.26
C ALA A 19 -0.39 4.38 -2.20
N VAL A 20 0.51 5.34 -2.45
CA VAL A 20 1.52 5.76 -1.45
C VAL A 20 0.85 6.46 -0.26
N ARG A 21 -0.11 7.35 -0.52
CA ARG A 21 -0.86 8.03 0.56
C ARG A 21 -1.66 7.02 1.40
N LEU A 22 -2.30 6.06 0.76
CA LEU A 22 -3.03 4.99 1.43
C LEU A 22 -2.09 4.05 2.20
N ALA A 23 -0.89 3.78 1.67
CA ALA A 23 0.14 3.01 2.36
C ALA A 23 0.58 3.66 3.67
N HIS A 24 0.75 5.00 3.69
CA HIS A 24 1.01 5.71 4.94
C HIS A 24 -0.13 5.54 5.96
N ARG A 25 -1.40 5.64 5.53
CA ARG A 25 -2.55 5.39 6.41
C ARG A 25 -2.54 3.96 6.97
N VAL A 26 -2.20 2.98 6.13
CA VAL A 26 -2.06 1.57 6.56
C VAL A 26 -1.00 1.47 7.65
N VAL A 27 0.20 1.99 7.44
CA VAL A 27 1.30 1.84 8.42
C VAL A 27 1.00 2.58 9.73
N ASP A 28 0.29 3.69 9.70
CA ASP A 28 -0.12 4.41 10.91
C ASP A 28 -1.11 3.61 11.78
N ARG A 29 -1.84 2.64 11.20
CA ARG A 29 -2.67 1.69 11.97
C ARG A 29 -1.85 0.64 12.72
N PHE A 30 -0.60 0.41 12.32
CA PHE A 30 0.29 -0.61 12.90
C PHE A 30 1.53 0.05 13.56
N PRO A 31 1.36 0.76 14.68
CA PRO A 31 2.45 1.49 15.33
C PRO A 31 3.58 0.55 15.81
N GLN A 32 3.26 -0.70 16.14
CA GLN A 32 4.27 -1.69 16.55
C GLN A 32 5.15 -2.11 15.37
N VAL A 33 4.56 -2.37 14.21
CA VAL A 33 5.28 -2.66 12.96
C VAL A 33 6.12 -1.46 12.51
N LYS A 34 5.54 -0.26 12.56
CA LYS A 34 6.23 1.00 12.25
C LYS A 34 7.50 1.15 13.09
N ARG A 35 7.45 0.84 14.39
CA ARG A 35 8.61 0.87 15.30
C ARG A 35 9.66 -0.19 14.94
N LYS A 36 9.26 -1.42 14.64
CA LYS A 36 10.20 -2.50 14.24
C LYS A 36 11.00 -2.15 12.98
N HIS A 37 10.38 -1.44 12.04
CA HIS A 37 10.98 -1.06 10.77
C HIS A 37 11.46 0.39 10.72
N MET A 38 11.53 1.05 11.87
CA MET A 38 12.10 2.38 11.99
C MET A 38 13.62 2.24 12.08
N VAL A 39 14.33 2.76 11.08
CA VAL A 39 15.79 2.78 11.06
C VAL A 39 16.27 4.10 11.66
N VAL A 40 17.14 4.01 12.66
CA VAL A 40 17.71 5.18 13.34
C VAL A 40 19.06 5.51 12.70
N ALA A 41 19.03 6.24 11.59
CA ALA A 41 20.23 6.79 10.96
C ALA A 41 20.12 8.33 10.96
N GLY A 42 20.42 8.96 12.10
CA GLY A 42 20.38 10.43 12.24
C GLY A 42 18.98 11.07 12.31
N GLY A 43 17.92 10.26 12.21
CA GLY A 43 16.50 10.62 12.33
C GLY A 43 15.66 9.34 12.18
N ALA A 44 14.48 9.30 12.78
CA ALA A 44 13.58 8.15 12.66
C ALA A 44 13.02 8.08 11.22
N ALA A 45 13.61 7.23 10.38
CA ALA A 45 13.12 6.98 9.02
C ALA A 45 12.41 5.63 8.98
N LEU A 46 11.20 5.61 8.42
CA LEU A 46 10.49 4.37 8.17
C LEU A 46 11.12 3.64 6.98
N SER A 47 11.35 2.33 7.10
CA SER A 47 11.85 1.53 6.00
C SER A 47 10.96 1.64 4.77
N SER A 48 11.55 1.98 3.62
CA SER A 48 10.86 2.07 2.33
C SER A 48 10.23 0.75 1.90
N ALA A 49 10.79 -0.38 2.35
CA ALA A 49 10.25 -1.72 2.10
C ALA A 49 8.84 -1.88 2.67
N ILE A 50 8.57 -1.30 3.85
CA ILE A 50 7.25 -1.38 4.48
C ILE A 50 6.20 -0.57 3.73
N ILE A 51 6.60 0.62 3.27
CA ILE A 51 5.72 1.48 2.47
C ILE A 51 5.40 0.79 1.15
N ALA A 52 6.40 0.14 0.52
CA ALA A 52 6.19 -0.65 -0.69
C ALA A 52 5.24 -1.83 -0.45
N ALA A 53 5.41 -2.59 0.63
CA ALA A 53 4.52 -3.70 1.00
C ALA A 53 3.06 -3.23 1.18
N ALA A 54 2.86 -2.15 1.96
CA ALA A 54 1.54 -1.56 2.16
C ALA A 54 0.91 -1.05 0.86
N ALA A 55 1.70 -0.39 -0.01
CA ALA A 55 1.23 0.10 -1.31
C ALA A 55 0.80 -1.05 -2.22
N VAL A 56 1.58 -2.14 -2.26
CA VAL A 56 1.25 -3.34 -3.06
C VAL A 56 -0.04 -4.00 -2.55
N ALA A 57 -0.21 -4.14 -1.23
CA ALA A 57 -1.41 -4.73 -0.64
C ALA A 57 -2.67 -3.92 -0.99
N VAL A 58 -2.61 -2.59 -0.83
CA VAL A 58 -3.71 -1.67 -1.18
C VAL A 58 -3.99 -1.72 -2.69
N ALA A 59 -2.97 -1.60 -3.53
CA ALA A 59 -3.13 -1.61 -4.98
C ALA A 59 -3.75 -2.92 -5.49
N ARG A 60 -3.35 -4.08 -4.94
CA ARG A 60 -3.97 -5.37 -5.28
C ARG A 60 -5.46 -5.39 -4.96
N ARG A 61 -5.87 -4.80 -3.85
CA ARG A 61 -7.24 -4.80 -3.36
C ARG A 61 -8.13 -3.82 -4.14
N ILE A 62 -7.63 -2.63 -4.47
CA ILE A 62 -8.28 -1.69 -5.39
C ILE A 62 -8.44 -2.31 -6.77
N ASN A 63 -7.39 -2.95 -7.31
CA ASN A 63 -7.45 -3.67 -8.58
C ASN A 63 -8.43 -4.85 -8.56
N SER A 64 -8.77 -5.38 -7.38
CA SER A 64 -9.78 -6.43 -7.20
C SER A 64 -11.19 -5.89 -6.99
N GLY A 65 -11.39 -4.57 -7.10
CA GLY A 65 -12.70 -3.91 -7.01
C GLY A 65 -13.09 -3.41 -5.62
N SER A 66 -12.17 -3.44 -4.64
CA SER A 66 -12.44 -2.85 -3.32
C SER A 66 -12.37 -1.32 -3.35
N SER A 67 -13.15 -0.67 -2.47
CA SER A 67 -13.00 0.77 -2.20
C SER A 67 -11.64 1.05 -1.53
N GLU A 68 -11.20 2.31 -1.53
CA GLU A 68 -9.95 2.71 -0.88
C GLU A 68 -9.98 2.47 0.64
N ASP A 69 -11.10 2.79 1.29
CA ASP A 69 -11.28 2.56 2.72
C ASP A 69 -11.28 1.07 3.06
N ASP A 70 -11.96 0.23 2.28
CA ASP A 70 -11.90 -1.23 2.46
C ASP A 70 -10.50 -1.76 2.17
N ALA A 71 -9.80 -1.15 1.20
CA ALA A 71 -8.44 -1.51 0.86
C ALA A 71 -7.49 -1.27 2.02
N VAL A 72 -7.54 -0.09 2.64
CA VAL A 72 -6.74 0.28 3.81
C VAL A 72 -7.14 -0.54 5.03
N ASN A 73 -8.44 -0.71 5.28
CA ASN A 73 -8.94 -1.40 6.46
C ASN A 73 -8.67 -2.90 6.43
N GLY A 74 -8.64 -3.48 5.23
CA GLY A 74 -8.40 -4.90 4.99
C GLY A 74 -6.93 -5.33 4.97
N VAL A 75 -5.96 -4.42 5.05
CA VAL A 75 -4.54 -4.80 5.21
C VAL A 75 -4.29 -5.30 6.62
N THR A 76 -3.57 -6.41 6.73
CA THR A 76 -3.20 -7.04 8.00
C THR A 76 -1.72 -6.85 8.34
N GLU A 77 -1.36 -7.03 9.61
CA GLU A 77 0.03 -6.97 10.08
C GLU A 77 0.93 -7.97 9.34
N GLY A 78 0.43 -9.20 9.14
CA GLY A 78 1.16 -10.27 8.47
C GLY A 78 1.46 -9.98 6.99
N GLU A 79 0.61 -9.22 6.30
CA GLU A 79 0.88 -8.78 4.92
C GLU A 79 1.98 -7.71 4.85
N LEU A 80 2.16 -6.92 5.91
CA LEU A 80 3.23 -5.93 6.01
C LEU A 80 4.57 -6.55 6.36
N GLU A 81 4.57 -7.53 7.28
CA GLU A 81 5.80 -8.23 7.70
C GLU A 81 6.22 -9.32 6.70
N HIS A 82 5.26 -9.90 5.97
CA HIS A 82 5.49 -10.94 4.97
C HIS A 82 4.75 -10.66 3.65
N PRO A 83 5.24 -9.72 2.82
CA PRO A 83 4.57 -9.34 1.57
C PRO A 83 4.42 -10.49 0.56
N ASP A 84 5.26 -11.54 0.64
CA ASP A 84 5.14 -12.75 -0.20
C ASP A 84 4.05 -13.74 0.27
N SER A 85 3.62 -13.66 1.54
CA SER A 85 2.65 -14.62 2.11
C SER A 85 1.23 -14.44 1.56
N GLY A 86 0.85 -13.21 1.21
CA GLY A 86 -0.46 -12.92 0.61
C GLY A 86 -0.65 -13.51 -0.79
N ALA A 87 0.43 -13.91 -1.48
CA ALA A 87 0.35 -14.55 -2.78
C ALA A 87 0.05 -16.07 -2.71
N ARG A 88 0.28 -16.73 -1.57
CA ARG A 88 0.12 -18.18 -1.41
C ARG A 88 -1.25 -18.61 -0.85
N SER A 89 -2.06 -17.70 -0.33
CA SER A 89 -3.40 -18.02 0.19
C SER A 89 -4.49 -17.93 -0.89
N ARG A 90 -4.31 -18.64 -2.01
CA ARG A 90 -5.35 -18.82 -3.06
C ARG A 90 -5.41 -20.24 -3.63
N ASN A 91 -4.81 -21.22 -2.95
CA ASN A 91 -4.90 -22.62 -3.35
C ASN A 91 -5.14 -23.49 -2.10
N SER A 92 -6.40 -23.53 -1.66
CA SER A 92 -6.93 -24.53 -0.73
C SER A 92 -8.30 -24.94 -1.22
#